data_AF-A0A4P8SBB8-F1
#
_entry.id   AF-A0A4P8SBB8-F1
#
_cell.length_a   1.000
_cell.length_b   1.000
_cell.length_c   1.000
_cell.angle_alpha   90.00
_cell.angle_beta   90.00
_cell.angle_gamma   90.00
#
_symmetry.space_group_name_H-M   'P 1'
#
loop_
_entity.id
_entity.type
_entity.pdbx_description
1 polymer ?
#
loop_
_entity_poly.entity_id
_entity_poly.type
_entity_poly.pdbx_seq_one_letter_code
_entity_poly.pdbx_strand_id
1 'polypeptide(L)'
;MSSQSPDNRKSAEEILKWIQEYQQSEAQEALDRLVIHYNNLVESIARKYSYGKTNYEDIVQVGMIGLLGAIRRFDTSLGRSFEAFAVPTVVGEIKRYLRDKTWDVHVPRRIKELGPKIKTAAEFLTTKLQYSPSIQEIAEYLEVEEEDVLEAMEMSKSYHALSMDHSIDADSEGGTVTLMDVVGKEDDGFERTNRRIVVSEAMETLDEREKEILKLTYYDQLSQKEAGEMLGISQMHVSRLQRKAIKKLQQVITADGVV
;
A
#
# COMPACT_ATOMS: atom_id res chain seq x y z
N MET A 1 19.86 -29.20 -46.82
CA MET A 1 20.72 -28.07 -46.44
C MET A 1 20.73 -28.01 -44.93
N SER A 2 21.87 -28.36 -44.33
CA SER A 2 22.05 -28.49 -42.89
C SER A 2 22.04 -27.13 -42.21
N SER A 3 21.01 -26.85 -41.40
CA SER A 3 20.98 -25.69 -40.51
C SER A 3 21.80 -26.01 -39.25
N GLN A 4 23.11 -25.76 -39.32
CA GLN A 4 23.96 -25.67 -38.14
C GLN A 4 23.50 -24.46 -37.31
N SER A 5 22.96 -24.73 -36.12
CA SER A 5 22.85 -23.70 -35.07
C SER A 5 24.26 -23.48 -34.51
N PRO A 6 24.82 -22.25 -34.51
CA PRO A 6 26.12 -22.02 -33.93
C PRO A 6 25.99 -22.10 -32.41
N ASP A 7 26.65 -23.08 -31.81
CA ASP A 7 26.85 -23.19 -30.36
C ASP A 7 27.72 -22.00 -29.91
N ASN A 8 27.08 -20.88 -29.58
CA ASN A 8 27.71 -19.61 -29.19
C ASN A 8 28.12 -19.60 -27.71
N ARG A 9 28.57 -20.76 -27.19
CA ARG A 9 29.12 -20.86 -25.83
C ARG A 9 30.57 -20.40 -25.87
N LYS A 10 30.80 -19.16 -25.44
CA LYS A 10 32.14 -18.64 -25.15
C LYS A 10 32.83 -19.54 -24.13
N SER A 11 34.14 -19.71 -24.28
CA SER A 11 34.90 -20.54 -23.33
C SER A 11 34.84 -19.90 -21.93
N ALA A 12 34.79 -20.72 -20.89
CA ALA A 12 34.85 -20.25 -19.51
C ALA A 12 36.08 -19.34 -19.27
N GLU A 13 37.19 -19.61 -19.98
CA GLU A 13 38.40 -18.79 -19.93
C GLU A 13 38.21 -17.38 -20.51
N GLU A 14 37.43 -17.23 -21.59
CA GLU A 14 37.14 -15.92 -22.18
C GLU A 14 36.27 -15.07 -21.25
N ILE A 15 35.29 -15.70 -20.60
CA ILE A 15 34.40 -15.05 -19.63
C ILE A 15 35.20 -14.53 -18.43
N LEU A 16 36.08 -15.38 -17.88
CA LEU A 16 36.96 -14.99 -16.77
C LEU A 16 37.88 -13.83 -17.15
N LYS A 17 38.41 -13.83 -18.38
CA LYS A 17 39.24 -12.73 -18.89
C LYS A 17 38.46 -11.41 -18.95
N TRP A 18 37.24 -11.41 -19.49
CA TRP A 18 36.42 -10.19 -19.52
C TRP A 18 36.06 -9.68 -18.12
N ILE A 19 35.80 -10.60 -17.17
CA ILE A 19 35.54 -10.22 -15.77
C ILE A 19 36.77 -9.55 -15.16
N GLN A 20 37.96 -10.14 -15.32
CA GLN A 20 39.21 -9.58 -14.79
C GLN A 20 39.53 -8.22 -15.43
N GLU A 21 39.36 -8.10 -16.74
CA GLU A 21 39.56 -6.85 -17.48
C GLU A 21 38.65 -5.74 -16.94
N TYR A 22 37.37 -6.02 -16.76
CA TYR A 22 36.43 -5.07 -16.17
C TYR A 22 36.79 -4.73 -14.71
N GLN A 23 37.13 -5.71 -13.88
CA GLN A 23 37.46 -5.48 -12.46
C GLN A 23 38.75 -4.67 -12.26
N GLN A 24 39.72 -4.77 -13.17
CA GLN A 24 41.00 -4.07 -13.06
C GLN A 24 40.99 -2.67 -13.68
N SER A 25 40.25 -2.49 -14.77
CA SER A 25 40.33 -1.28 -15.60
C SER A 25 39.01 -0.54 -15.75
N GLU A 26 37.92 -1.08 -15.22
CA GLU A 26 36.54 -0.61 -15.46
C GLU A 26 36.23 -0.46 -16.96
N ALA A 27 36.88 -1.25 -17.82
CA ALA A 27 36.71 -1.19 -19.27
C ALA A 27 35.26 -1.48 -19.66
N GLN A 28 34.59 -0.47 -20.20
CA GLN A 28 33.18 -0.56 -20.58
C GLN A 28 32.93 -1.63 -21.65
N GLU A 29 33.87 -1.81 -22.59
CA GLU A 29 33.75 -2.85 -23.63
C GLU A 29 33.69 -4.28 -23.04
N ALA A 30 34.43 -4.55 -21.97
CA ALA A 30 34.41 -5.85 -21.30
C ALA A 30 33.07 -6.07 -20.58
N LEU A 31 32.54 -5.01 -19.96
CA LEU A 31 31.21 -5.04 -19.35
C LEU A 31 30.11 -5.30 -20.38
N ASP A 32 30.13 -4.58 -21.50
CA ASP A 32 29.13 -4.70 -22.56
C ASP A 32 29.11 -6.14 -23.13
N ARG A 33 30.28 -6.75 -23.35
CA ARG A 33 30.38 -8.16 -23.77
C ARG A 33 29.78 -9.12 -22.75
N LEU A 34 30.04 -8.92 -21.47
CA LEU A 34 29.48 -9.74 -20.39
C LEU A 34 27.97 -9.60 -20.29
N VAL A 35 27.45 -8.37 -20.38
CA VAL A 35 26.01 -8.10 -20.34
C VAL A 35 25.30 -8.75 -21.53
N ILE A 36 25.82 -8.57 -22.75
CA ILE A 36 25.26 -9.20 -23.95
C ILE A 36 25.29 -10.74 -23.82
N HIS A 37 26.40 -11.30 -23.33
CA HIS A 37 26.54 -12.74 -23.17
C HIS A 37 25.51 -13.33 -22.18
N TYR A 38 25.29 -12.66 -21.04
CA TYR A 38 24.39 -13.13 -20.00
C TYR A 38 22.96 -12.62 -20.11
N ASN A 39 22.62 -11.81 -21.12
CA ASN A 39 21.29 -11.23 -21.29
C ASN A 39 20.18 -12.30 -21.25
N ASN A 40 20.33 -13.34 -22.08
CA ASN A 40 19.37 -14.44 -22.18
C ASN A 40 19.25 -15.25 -20.88
N LEU A 41 20.34 -15.37 -20.11
CA LEU A 41 20.31 -16.03 -18.81
C LEU A 41 19.44 -15.23 -17.84
N VAL A 42 19.65 -13.91 -17.75
CA VAL A 42 18.86 -13.03 -16.88
C VAL A 42 17.39 -13.05 -17.29
N GLU A 43 17.07 -12.94 -18.58
CA GLU A 43 15.71 -13.05 -19.09
C GLU A 43 15.04 -14.39 -18.73
N SER A 44 15.78 -15.50 -18.86
CA SER A 44 15.28 -16.83 -18.51
C SER A 44 14.98 -16.98 -17.02
N ILE A 45 15.76 -16.32 -16.16
CA ILE A 45 15.51 -16.28 -14.72
C ILE A 45 14.30 -15.40 -14.45
N ALA A 46 14.27 -14.18 -14.98
CA ALA A 46 13.18 -13.22 -14.81
C ALA A 46 11.82 -13.79 -15.21
N ARG A 47 11.76 -14.54 -16.33
CA ARG A 47 10.53 -15.17 -16.82
C ARG A 47 9.92 -16.18 -15.84
N LYS A 48 10.73 -16.84 -15.01
CA LYS A 48 10.25 -17.73 -13.94
C LYS A 48 9.56 -16.99 -12.80
N TYR A 49 9.88 -15.71 -12.62
CA TYR A 49 9.37 -14.87 -11.53
C TYR A 49 8.28 -13.89 -11.97
N SER A 50 8.08 -13.69 -13.28
CA SER A 50 7.09 -12.75 -13.79
C SER A 50 5.65 -13.27 -13.78
N TYR A 51 5.40 -14.59 -13.77
CA TYR A 51 4.07 -15.25 -13.68
C TYR A 51 2.92 -14.49 -14.41
N GLY A 52 3.15 -14.01 -15.64
CA GLY A 52 2.14 -13.32 -16.44
C GLY A 52 1.81 -11.86 -16.03
N LYS A 53 2.59 -11.25 -15.13
CA LYS A 53 2.41 -9.86 -14.67
C LYS A 53 3.07 -8.85 -15.61
N THR A 54 2.54 -7.62 -15.60
CA THR A 54 3.01 -6.42 -16.35
C THR A 54 4.47 -6.02 -16.04
N ASN A 55 5.09 -6.58 -15.00
CA ASN A 55 6.39 -6.13 -14.49
C ASN A 55 7.58 -6.96 -15.02
N TYR A 56 7.42 -7.70 -16.13
CA TYR A 56 8.50 -8.53 -16.68
C TYR A 56 9.76 -7.71 -17.00
N GLU A 57 9.60 -6.57 -17.66
CA GLU A 57 10.73 -5.69 -18.02
C GLU A 57 11.46 -5.17 -16.78
N ASP A 58 10.72 -4.77 -15.74
CA ASP A 58 11.31 -4.35 -14.46
C ASP A 58 12.10 -5.47 -13.80
N ILE A 59 11.57 -6.69 -13.80
CA ILE A 59 12.25 -7.86 -13.22
C ILE A 59 13.53 -8.16 -14.00
N VAL A 60 13.51 -8.04 -15.33
CA VAL A 60 14.72 -8.17 -16.16
C VAL A 60 15.75 -7.12 -15.76
N GLN A 61 15.35 -5.85 -15.63
CA GLN A 61 16.27 -4.78 -15.23
C GLN A 61 16.88 -5.00 -13.83
N VAL A 62 16.07 -5.41 -12.85
CA VAL A 62 16.56 -5.77 -11.52
C VAL A 62 17.53 -6.95 -11.60
N GLY A 63 17.23 -7.94 -12.44
CA GLY A 63 18.13 -9.05 -12.72
C GLY A 63 19.46 -8.58 -13.31
N MET A 64 19.45 -7.58 -14.21
CA MET A 64 20.66 -6.97 -14.76
C MET A 64 21.48 -6.26 -13.68
N ILE A 65 20.83 -5.54 -12.76
CA ILE A 65 21.53 -4.93 -11.61
C ILE A 65 22.21 -6.01 -10.77
N GLY A 66 21.54 -7.15 -10.56
CA GLY A 66 22.13 -8.30 -9.88
C GLY A 66 23.32 -8.91 -10.62
N LEU A 67 23.24 -9.00 -11.95
CA LEU A 67 24.34 -9.47 -12.79
C LEU A 67 25.55 -8.52 -12.69
N LEU A 68 25.33 -7.21 -12.83
CA LEU A 68 26.39 -6.20 -12.68
C LEU A 68 27.06 -6.30 -11.31
N GLY A 69 26.27 -6.46 -10.25
CA GLY A 69 26.77 -6.69 -8.89
C GLY A 69 27.57 -7.99 -8.76
N ALA A 70 27.15 -9.06 -9.45
CA ALA A 70 27.88 -10.32 -9.46
C ALA A 70 29.22 -10.20 -10.20
N ILE A 71 29.26 -9.54 -11.37
CA ILE A 71 30.49 -9.28 -12.14
C ILE A 71 31.51 -8.53 -11.26
N ARG A 72 31.07 -7.52 -10.51
CA ARG A 72 31.96 -6.72 -9.65
C ARG A 72 32.54 -7.50 -8.45
N ARG A 73 31.81 -8.48 -7.91
CA ARG A 73 32.19 -9.18 -6.68
C ARG A 73 32.76 -10.58 -6.89
N PHE A 74 32.70 -11.09 -8.11
CA PHE A 74 33.12 -12.46 -8.39
C PHE A 74 34.63 -12.60 -8.24
N ASP A 75 35.05 -13.59 -7.44
CA ASP A 75 36.46 -13.92 -7.24
C ASP A 75 36.85 -15.11 -8.13
N THR A 76 37.67 -14.81 -9.15
CA THR A 76 38.16 -15.81 -10.11
C THR A 76 39.10 -16.86 -9.49
N SER A 77 39.66 -16.61 -8.31
CA SER A 77 40.58 -17.54 -7.63
C SER A 77 39.87 -18.73 -6.98
N LEU A 78 38.55 -18.65 -6.77
CA LEU A 78 37.76 -19.67 -6.07
C LEU A 78 37.45 -20.92 -6.91
N GLY A 79 37.85 -20.96 -8.19
CA GLY A 79 37.74 -22.14 -9.06
C GLY A 79 36.31 -22.59 -9.38
N ARG A 80 35.30 -21.74 -9.13
CA ARG A 80 33.90 -22.00 -9.46
C ARG A 80 33.54 -21.30 -10.77
N SER A 81 32.53 -21.81 -11.48
CA SER A 81 32.01 -21.11 -12.65
C SER A 81 31.34 -19.80 -12.23
N PHE A 82 31.39 -18.79 -13.09
CA PHE A 82 30.75 -17.50 -12.82
C PHE A 82 29.24 -17.66 -12.65
N GLU A 83 28.61 -18.53 -13.45
CA GLU A 83 27.18 -18.81 -13.40
C GLU A 83 26.74 -19.31 -12.02
N ALA A 84 27.57 -20.15 -11.37
CA ALA A 84 27.28 -20.69 -10.05
C ALA A 84 27.20 -19.59 -8.97
N PHE A 85 27.85 -18.44 -9.19
CA PHE A 85 27.80 -17.27 -8.32
C PHE A 85 26.74 -16.24 -8.76
N ALA A 86 26.64 -16.00 -10.08
CA ALA A 86 25.75 -15.01 -10.65
C ALA A 86 24.28 -15.40 -10.49
N VAL A 87 23.92 -16.67 -10.70
CA VAL A 87 22.51 -17.12 -10.66
C VAL A 87 21.88 -16.89 -9.26
N PRO A 88 22.48 -17.33 -8.13
CA PRO A 88 21.93 -17.02 -6.81
C PRO A 88 21.85 -15.52 -6.52
N THR A 89 22.82 -14.74 -7.00
CA THR A 89 22.85 -13.28 -6.81
C THR A 89 21.70 -12.60 -7.54
N VAL A 90 21.51 -12.90 -8.82
CA VAL A 90 20.42 -12.37 -9.65
C VAL A 90 19.05 -12.76 -9.07
N VAL A 91 18.89 -14.03 -8.67
CA VAL A 91 17.65 -14.50 -8.02
C VAL A 91 17.39 -13.75 -6.70
N GLY A 92 18.41 -13.52 -5.90
CA GLY A 92 18.29 -12.78 -4.64
C GLY A 92 17.81 -11.35 -4.86
N GLU A 93 18.36 -10.66 -5.85
CA GLU A 93 17.97 -9.30 -6.24
C GLU A 93 16.52 -9.23 -6.73
N ILE A 94 16.13 -10.16 -7.62
CA ILE A 94 14.75 -10.26 -8.10
C ILE A 94 13.77 -10.50 -6.95
N LYS A 95 14.08 -11.45 -6.06
CA LYS A 95 13.23 -11.73 -4.88
C LYS A 95 13.12 -10.52 -3.96
N ARG A 96 14.22 -9.77 -3.76
CA ARG A 96 14.22 -8.55 -2.95
C ARG A 96 13.30 -7.49 -3.56
N TYR A 97 13.41 -7.24 -4.87
CA TYR A 97 12.55 -6.30 -5.58
C TYR A 97 11.07 -6.68 -5.45
N LEU A 98 10.71 -7.93 -5.73
CA LEU A 98 9.33 -8.40 -5.65
C LEU A 98 8.74 -8.23 -4.24
N ARG A 99 9.56 -8.46 -3.21
CA ARG A 99 9.14 -8.29 -1.81
C ARG A 99 8.92 -6.81 -1.44
N ASP A 100 9.78 -5.92 -1.94
CA ASP A 100 9.85 -4.54 -1.47
C ASP A 100 9.03 -3.56 -2.33
N LYS A 101 8.79 -3.87 -3.60
CA LYS A 101 8.25 -2.93 -4.60
C LYS A 101 6.95 -3.39 -5.29
N THR A 102 6.49 -4.61 -5.06
CA THR A 102 5.28 -5.16 -5.73
C THR A 102 4.06 -5.26 -4.81
N TRP A 103 4.11 -4.68 -3.60
CA TRP A 103 2.94 -4.56 -2.74
C TRP A 103 2.37 -3.15 -2.89
N ASP A 104 1.07 -3.03 -3.19
CA ASP A 104 0.39 -1.74 -3.34
C ASP A 104 0.32 -0.95 -2.02
N VAL A 105 0.44 -1.66 -0.88
CA VAL A 105 0.46 -1.09 0.47
C VAL A 105 1.69 -1.53 1.25
N HIS A 106 2.20 -0.65 2.11
CA HIS A 106 3.34 -0.96 2.98
C HIS A 106 2.91 -1.93 4.09
N VAL A 107 3.26 -3.21 3.95
CA VAL A 107 2.94 -4.25 4.93
C VAL A 107 4.15 -4.59 5.81
N PRO A 108 3.97 -4.73 7.14
CA PRO A 108 5.05 -5.13 8.05
C PRO A 108 5.74 -6.43 7.65
N ARG A 109 7.05 -6.53 7.91
CA ARG A 109 7.88 -7.67 7.52
C ARG A 109 7.39 -9.01 8.09
N ARG A 110 6.93 -9.01 9.35
CA ARG A 110 6.35 -10.19 10.02
C ARG A 110 5.24 -10.82 9.17
N ILE A 111 4.33 -9.99 8.67
CA ILE A 111 3.20 -10.40 7.84
C ILE A 111 3.65 -10.93 6.47
N LYS A 112 4.63 -10.26 5.83
CA LYS A 112 5.20 -10.70 4.54
C LYS A 112 5.86 -12.08 4.62
N GLU A 113 6.45 -12.41 5.76
CA GLU A 113 7.09 -13.71 6.00
C GLU A 113 6.09 -14.78 6.44
N LEU A 114 5.02 -14.39 7.15
CA LEU A 114 4.00 -15.29 7.66
C LEU A 114 3.01 -15.77 6.59
N GLY A 115 2.58 -14.89 5.67
CA GLY A 115 1.62 -15.23 4.61
C GLY A 115 1.98 -16.47 3.78
N PRO A 116 3.21 -16.57 3.22
CA PRO A 116 3.65 -17.77 2.50
C PRO A 116 3.66 -19.04 3.38
N LYS A 117 4.04 -18.90 4.66
CA LYS A 117 4.05 -20.02 5.62
C LYS A 117 2.64 -20.52 5.91
N ILE A 118 1.67 -19.62 6.06
CA ILE A 118 0.24 -19.94 6.22
C ILE A 118 -0.26 -20.75 5.02
N LYS A 119 0.07 -20.33 3.80
CA LYS A 119 -0.34 -21.06 2.60
C LYS A 119 0.22 -22.48 2.57
N THR A 120 1.53 -22.63 2.81
CA THR A 120 2.18 -23.95 2.85
C THR A 120 1.65 -24.83 3.99
N ALA A 121 1.41 -24.25 5.17
CA ALA A 121 0.80 -24.93 6.31
C ALA A 121 -0.61 -25.41 5.99
N ALA A 122 -1.44 -24.56 5.38
CA ALA A 122 -2.80 -24.90 5.00
C ALA A 122 -2.83 -26.06 3.99
N GLU A 123 -1.97 -26.05 2.97
CA GLU A 123 -1.84 -27.14 1.99
C GLU A 123 -1.39 -28.47 2.64
N PHE A 124 -0.39 -28.39 3.52
CA PHE A 124 0.11 -29.55 4.25
C PHE A 124 -0.94 -30.15 5.20
N LEU A 125 -1.58 -29.31 6.00
CA LEU A 125 -2.61 -29.72 6.95
C LEU A 125 -3.83 -30.27 6.23
N THR A 126 -4.26 -29.67 5.11
CA THR A 126 -5.36 -30.22 4.29
C THR A 126 -5.05 -31.64 3.83
N THR A 127 -3.82 -31.89 3.39
CA THR A 127 -3.37 -33.22 2.96
C THR A 127 -3.35 -34.21 4.13
N LYS A 128 -2.90 -33.79 5.30
CA LYS A 128 -2.78 -34.63 6.50
C LYS A 128 -4.13 -34.93 7.17
N LEU A 129 -5.00 -33.92 7.27
CA LEU A 129 -6.28 -33.96 7.98
C LEU A 129 -7.43 -34.44 7.10
N GLN A 130 -7.28 -34.38 5.77
CA GLN A 130 -8.32 -34.71 4.79
C GLN A 130 -9.55 -33.78 4.84
N TYR A 131 -9.41 -32.60 5.45
CA TYR A 131 -10.37 -31.49 5.43
C TYR A 131 -9.61 -30.16 5.49
N SER A 132 -10.28 -29.06 5.15
CA SER A 132 -9.69 -27.71 5.23
C SER A 132 -9.40 -27.32 6.68
N PRO A 133 -8.15 -27.01 7.06
CA PRO A 133 -7.81 -26.67 8.43
C PRO A 133 -8.45 -25.34 8.87
N SER A 134 -8.79 -25.28 10.14
CA SER A 134 -9.22 -24.07 10.84
C SER A 134 -8.05 -23.12 11.09
N ILE A 135 -8.36 -21.86 11.41
CA ILE A 135 -7.37 -20.84 11.77
C ILE A 135 -6.54 -21.29 12.98
N GLN A 136 -7.21 -21.87 13.98
CA GLN A 136 -6.57 -22.41 15.18
C GLN A 136 -5.57 -23.52 14.84
N GLU A 137 -5.94 -24.49 13.99
CA GLU A 137 -5.03 -25.58 13.58
C GLU A 137 -3.81 -25.07 12.79
N ILE A 138 -3.99 -24.01 11.98
CA ILE A 138 -2.89 -23.36 11.27
C ILE A 138 -1.97 -22.64 12.25
N ALA A 139 -2.54 -21.90 13.21
CA ALA A 139 -1.82 -21.16 14.24
C ALA A 139 -0.98 -22.10 15.12
N GLU A 140 -1.58 -23.20 15.58
CA GLU A 140 -0.91 -24.25 16.35
C GLU A 140 0.26 -24.89 15.57
N TYR A 141 0.05 -25.20 14.29
CA TYR A 141 1.11 -25.79 13.45
C TYR A 141 2.28 -24.83 13.20
N LEU A 142 2.00 -23.53 13.12
CA LEU A 142 3.00 -22.49 12.86
C LEU A 142 3.60 -21.88 14.12
N GLU A 143 3.11 -22.27 15.30
CA GLU A 143 3.51 -21.73 16.61
C GLU A 143 3.36 -20.20 16.68
N VAL A 144 2.21 -19.69 16.23
CA VAL A 144 1.85 -18.27 16.24
C VAL A 144 0.44 -18.08 16.83
N GLU A 145 0.09 -16.83 17.15
CA GLU A 145 -1.26 -16.49 17.61
C GLU A 145 -2.27 -16.52 16.43
N GLU A 146 -3.53 -16.86 16.72
CA GLU A 146 -4.61 -16.87 15.71
C GLU A 146 -4.81 -15.47 15.07
N GLU A 147 -4.64 -14.41 15.87
CA GLU A 147 -4.73 -13.02 15.41
C GLU A 147 -3.69 -12.72 14.33
N ASP A 148 -2.48 -13.24 14.48
CA ASP A 148 -1.41 -13.08 13.50
C ASP A 148 -1.72 -13.80 12.18
N VAL A 149 -2.38 -14.96 12.27
CA VAL A 149 -2.84 -15.71 11.10
C VAL A 149 -3.95 -14.96 10.38
N LEU A 150 -4.94 -14.46 11.12
CA LEU A 150 -6.04 -13.66 10.58
C LEU A 150 -5.54 -12.37 9.90
N GLU A 151 -4.67 -11.63 10.58
CA GLU A 151 -4.06 -10.41 10.04
C GLU A 151 -3.30 -10.70 8.76
N ALA A 152 -2.47 -11.75 8.74
CA ALA A 152 -1.70 -12.10 7.56
C ALA A 152 -2.56 -12.64 6.41
N MET A 153 -3.63 -13.38 6.71
CA MET A 153 -4.60 -13.84 5.70
C MET A 153 -5.35 -12.67 5.08
N GLU A 154 -5.77 -11.69 5.87
CA GLU A 154 -6.49 -10.51 5.37
C GLU A 154 -5.57 -9.63 4.52
N MET A 155 -4.35 -9.38 4.98
CA MET A 155 -3.36 -8.59 4.24
C MET A 155 -2.88 -9.29 2.96
N SER A 156 -2.95 -10.63 2.89
CA SER A 156 -2.63 -11.37 1.67
C SER A 156 -3.64 -11.09 0.54
N LYS A 157 -4.89 -10.76 0.88
CA LYS A 157 -5.92 -10.33 -0.09
C LYS A 157 -5.64 -8.92 -0.62
N SER A 158 -4.96 -8.08 0.16
CA SER A 158 -4.53 -6.73 -0.22
C SER A 158 -3.21 -6.70 -1.02
N TYR A 159 -2.70 -7.85 -1.47
CA TYR A 159 -1.50 -7.92 -2.30
C TYR A 159 -1.66 -7.22 -3.65
N HIS A 160 -2.89 -7.13 -4.16
CA HIS A 160 -3.29 -6.26 -5.27
C HIS A 160 -4.55 -5.52 -4.87
N ALA A 161 -4.52 -4.19 -4.84
CA ALA A 161 -5.74 -3.41 -4.70
C ALA A 161 -6.62 -3.66 -5.93
N LEU A 162 -7.91 -3.95 -5.69
CA LEU A 162 -8.86 -4.07 -6.80
C LEU A 162 -9.05 -2.68 -7.43
N SER A 163 -8.88 -2.58 -8.74
CA SER A 163 -9.02 -1.29 -9.45
C SER A 163 -10.44 -0.75 -9.29
N MET A 164 -10.60 0.55 -9.02
CA MET A 164 -11.91 1.19 -8.99
C MET A 164 -12.61 1.18 -10.35
N ASP A 165 -11.84 1.05 -11.44
CA ASP A 165 -12.34 0.88 -12.81
C ASP A 165 -12.72 -0.57 -13.14
N HIS A 166 -12.57 -1.50 -12.18
CA HIS A 166 -12.95 -2.90 -12.40
C HIS A 166 -14.46 -2.98 -12.69
N SER A 167 -14.81 -3.50 -13.88
CA SER A 167 -16.19 -3.68 -14.30
C SER A 167 -16.84 -4.82 -13.52
N ILE A 168 -17.99 -4.55 -12.90
CA ILE A 168 -18.71 -5.51 -12.06
C ILE A 168 -19.94 -6.10 -12.75
N ASP A 169 -20.55 -5.37 -13.68
CA ASP A 169 -21.66 -5.89 -14.49
C ASP A 169 -21.88 -5.04 -15.76
N ALA A 170 -22.65 -5.57 -16.71
CA ALA A 170 -23.23 -4.79 -17.79
C ALA A 170 -24.62 -4.30 -17.36
N ASP A 171 -24.85 -2.99 -17.40
CA ASP A 171 -26.19 -2.44 -17.18
C ASP A 171 -27.18 -3.00 -18.23
N SER A 172 -28.48 -2.99 -17.90
CA SER A 172 -29.61 -3.23 -18.80
C SER A 172 -29.53 -2.60 -20.21
N GLU A 173 -28.83 -1.47 -20.38
CA GLU A 173 -28.58 -0.79 -21.66
C GLU A 173 -27.22 -1.14 -22.30
N GLY A 174 -26.45 -2.04 -21.71
CA GLY A 174 -25.15 -2.51 -22.22
C GLY A 174 -23.95 -1.65 -21.81
N GLY A 175 -24.12 -0.71 -20.88
CA GLY A 175 -23.02 0.07 -20.31
C GLY A 175 -22.19 -0.77 -19.31
N THR A 176 -20.88 -0.57 -19.25
CA THR A 176 -20.02 -1.18 -18.23
C THR A 176 -20.15 -0.41 -16.93
N VAL A 177 -20.64 -1.04 -15.86
CA VAL A 177 -20.66 -0.45 -14.52
C VAL A 177 -19.34 -0.75 -13.82
N THR A 178 -18.67 0.28 -13.32
CA THR A 178 -17.41 0.13 -12.57
C THR A 178 -17.66 0.09 -11.07
N LEU A 179 -16.68 -0.37 -10.28
CA LEU A 179 -16.76 -0.30 -8.82
C LEU A 179 -16.95 1.15 -8.34
N MET A 180 -16.32 2.14 -9.00
CA MET A 180 -16.47 3.56 -8.66
C MET A 180 -17.93 4.04 -8.73
N ASP A 181 -18.71 3.50 -9.66
CA ASP A 181 -20.12 3.90 -9.86
C ASP A 181 -21.03 3.40 -8.74
N VAL A 182 -20.62 2.36 -8.02
CA VAL A 182 -21.42 1.70 -6.96
C VAL A 182 -20.96 2.12 -5.55
N VAL A 183 -19.78 2.72 -5.42
CA VAL A 183 -19.30 3.25 -4.13
C VAL A 183 -20.15 4.47 -3.74
N GLY A 184 -21.10 4.22 -2.83
CA GLY A 184 -21.91 5.27 -2.22
C GLY A 184 -21.07 6.19 -1.33
N LYS A 185 -21.55 7.42 -1.16
CA LYS A 185 -21.05 8.37 -0.16
C LYS A 185 -22.13 8.63 0.88
N GLU A 186 -21.73 8.91 2.12
CA GLU A 186 -22.66 9.45 3.11
C GLU A 186 -23.12 10.85 2.64
N ASP A 187 -24.43 11.08 2.59
CA ASP A 187 -25.02 12.39 2.31
C ASP A 187 -25.35 13.09 3.65
N ASP A 188 -24.49 14.01 4.05
CA ASP A 188 -24.66 14.82 5.26
C ASP A 188 -25.68 15.96 5.08
N GLY A 189 -26.27 16.12 3.89
CA GLY A 189 -27.18 17.21 3.56
C GLY A 189 -28.45 17.23 4.41
N PHE A 190 -29.04 16.07 4.67
CA PHE A 190 -30.23 15.95 5.52
C PHE A 190 -29.91 16.29 6.98
N GLU A 191 -28.86 15.68 7.53
CA GLU A 191 -28.39 15.95 8.89
C GLU A 191 -28.04 17.42 9.11
N ARG A 192 -27.34 18.02 8.14
CA ARG A 192 -26.96 19.44 8.20
C ARG A 192 -28.17 20.37 8.10
N THR A 193 -29.18 20.02 7.31
CA THR A 193 -30.43 20.78 7.21
C THR A 193 -31.23 20.69 8.50
N ASN A 194 -31.38 19.48 9.05
CA ASN A 194 -32.05 19.24 10.32
C ASN A 194 -31.40 20.05 11.45
N ARG A 195 -30.06 19.99 11.59
CA ARG A 195 -29.31 20.78 12.57
C ARG A 195 -29.53 22.29 12.40
N ARG A 196 -29.64 22.80 11.18
CA ARG A 196 -29.91 24.23 10.93
C ARG A 196 -31.30 24.64 11.38
N ILE A 197 -32.32 23.81 11.13
CA ILE A 197 -33.70 24.08 11.56
C ILE A 197 -33.75 24.14 13.09
N VAL A 198 -33.24 23.10 13.75
CA VAL A 198 -33.19 23.00 15.22
C VAL A 198 -32.46 24.20 15.84
N VAL A 199 -31.31 24.60 15.29
CA VAL A 199 -30.58 25.78 15.78
C VAL A 199 -31.36 27.06 15.53
N SER A 200 -32.00 27.21 14.37
CA SER A 200 -32.80 28.41 14.03
C SER A 200 -33.96 28.60 15.01
N GLU A 201 -34.70 27.53 15.31
CA GLU A 201 -35.80 27.56 16.28
C GLU A 201 -35.29 27.88 17.69
N ALA A 202 -34.20 27.23 18.13
CA ALA A 202 -33.60 27.52 19.42
C ALA A 202 -33.13 28.98 19.55
N MET A 203 -32.61 29.58 18.46
CA MET A 203 -32.19 30.98 18.42
C MET A 203 -33.34 31.98 18.68
N GLU A 204 -34.61 31.61 18.43
CA GLU A 204 -35.77 32.46 18.71
C GLU A 204 -35.99 32.68 20.22
N THR A 205 -35.48 31.78 21.08
CA THR A 205 -35.60 31.88 22.55
C THR A 205 -34.61 32.87 23.18
N LEU A 206 -33.63 33.31 22.40
CA LEU A 206 -32.62 34.26 22.83
C LEU A 206 -33.14 35.68 22.70
N ASP A 207 -32.78 36.52 23.67
CA ASP A 207 -32.98 37.96 23.50
C ASP A 207 -31.99 38.55 22.49
N GLU A 208 -32.27 39.74 21.96
CA GLU A 208 -31.42 40.37 20.95
C GLU A 208 -29.98 40.55 21.40
N ARG A 209 -29.76 40.75 22.71
CA ARG A 209 -28.42 40.94 23.26
C ARG A 209 -27.64 39.62 23.31
N GLU A 210 -28.31 38.53 23.64
CA GLU A 210 -27.77 37.17 23.59
C GLU A 210 -27.44 36.76 22.14
N LYS A 211 -28.32 37.04 21.17
CA LYS A 211 -28.07 36.79 19.74
C LYS A 211 -26.88 37.57 19.22
N GLU A 212 -26.79 38.86 19.56
CA GLU A 212 -25.70 39.75 19.16
C GLU A 212 -24.35 39.26 19.69
N ILE A 213 -24.30 38.81 20.95
CA ILE A 213 -23.09 38.20 21.53
C ILE A 213 -22.69 36.93 20.79
N LEU A 214 -23.64 36.01 20.53
CA LEU A 214 -23.31 34.78 19.82
C LEU A 214 -22.83 35.05 18.40
N LYS A 215 -23.41 36.03 17.69
CA LYS A 215 -22.94 36.45 16.37
C LYS A 215 -21.49 36.92 16.44
N LEU A 216 -21.17 37.86 17.33
CA LEU A 216 -19.82 38.40 17.46
C LEU A 216 -18.80 37.32 17.84
N THR A 217 -19.14 36.40 18.74
CA THR A 217 -18.18 35.38 19.22
C THR A 217 -18.06 34.15 18.32
N TYR A 218 -19.14 33.69 17.69
CA TYR A 218 -19.15 32.44 16.91
C TYR A 218 -19.18 32.65 15.39
N TYR A 219 -19.85 33.70 14.92
CA TYR A 219 -19.91 34.00 13.48
C TYR A 219 -18.73 34.88 13.06
N ASP A 220 -18.53 35.99 13.79
CA ASP A 220 -17.45 36.94 13.51
C ASP A 220 -16.11 36.55 14.16
N GLN A 221 -16.11 35.46 14.96
CA GLN A 221 -14.94 34.88 15.65
C GLN A 221 -14.14 35.85 16.53
N LEU A 222 -14.80 36.90 17.06
CA LEU A 222 -14.16 37.85 17.98
C LEU A 222 -13.97 37.23 19.36
N SER A 223 -12.89 37.62 20.04
CA SER A 223 -12.70 37.27 21.44
C SER A 223 -13.76 37.93 22.32
N GLN A 224 -14.06 37.35 23.49
CA GLN A 224 -15.01 37.94 24.45
C GLN A 224 -14.60 39.35 24.92
N LYS A 225 -13.30 39.67 24.84
CA LYS A 225 -12.79 41.00 25.15
C LYS A 225 -13.16 42.00 24.04
N GLU A 226 -12.87 41.67 22.79
CA GLU A 226 -13.21 42.50 21.62
C GLU A 226 -14.72 42.67 21.46
N ALA A 227 -15.50 41.60 21.65
CA ALA A 227 -16.95 41.67 21.68
C ALA A 227 -17.46 42.58 22.83
N GLY A 228 -16.79 42.54 23.99
CA GLY A 228 -17.11 43.44 25.11
C GLY A 228 -16.83 44.90 24.80
N GLU A 229 -15.70 45.18 24.15
CA GLU A 229 -15.31 46.52 23.69
C GLU A 229 -16.33 47.07 22.67
N MET A 230 -16.76 46.27 21.70
CA MET A 230 -17.80 46.66 20.73
C MET A 230 -19.16 46.91 21.37
N LEU A 231 -19.53 46.11 22.38
CA LEU A 231 -20.84 46.17 23.03
C LEU A 231 -20.88 47.14 24.23
N GLY A 232 -19.75 47.74 24.61
CA GLY A 232 -19.66 48.64 25.76
C GLY A 232 -19.83 47.94 27.11
N ILE A 233 -19.49 46.65 27.21
CA ILE A 233 -19.62 45.84 28.43
C ILE A 233 -18.31 45.11 28.75
N SER A 234 -18.13 44.71 30.01
CA SER A 234 -16.93 43.97 30.41
C SER A 234 -16.90 42.56 29.80
N GLN A 235 -15.70 42.04 29.53
CA GLN A 235 -15.50 40.66 29.06
C GLN A 235 -16.20 39.63 29.97
N MET A 236 -16.18 39.85 31.29
CA MET A 236 -16.85 38.97 32.25
C MET A 236 -18.39 38.98 32.05
N HIS A 237 -18.96 40.13 31.68
CA HIS A 237 -20.38 40.25 31.35
C HIS A 237 -20.70 39.49 30.06
N VAL A 238 -19.87 39.64 29.01
CA VAL A 238 -19.99 38.86 27.76
C VAL A 238 -19.99 37.36 28.06
N SER A 239 -19.01 36.89 28.85
CA SER A 239 -18.90 35.48 29.26
C SER A 239 -20.16 34.96 29.97
N ARG A 240 -20.77 35.78 30.83
CA ARG A 240 -22.00 35.42 31.55
C ARG A 240 -23.20 35.32 30.61
N LEU A 241 -23.37 36.29 29.71
CA LEU A 241 -24.46 36.29 28.73
C LEU A 241 -24.31 35.16 27.71
N GLN A 242 -23.10 34.90 27.22
CA GLN A 242 -22.82 33.77 26.33
C GLN A 242 -23.16 32.43 26.99
N ARG A 243 -22.74 32.21 28.25
CA ARG A 243 -23.10 31.00 28.99
C ARG A 243 -24.61 30.84 29.18
N LYS A 244 -25.32 31.94 29.46
CA LYS A 244 -26.77 31.94 29.60
C LYS A 244 -27.46 31.60 28.27
N ALA A 245 -27.00 32.20 27.17
CA ALA A 245 -27.51 31.95 25.83
C ALA A 245 -27.31 30.47 25.43
N ILE A 246 -26.10 29.93 25.60
CA ILE A 246 -25.80 28.53 25.32
C ILE A 246 -26.68 27.59 26.15
N LYS A 247 -26.90 27.90 27.44
CA LYS A 247 -27.76 27.10 28.30
C LYS A 247 -29.22 27.09 27.82
N LYS A 248 -29.74 28.23 27.35
CA LYS A 248 -31.08 28.30 26.74
C LYS A 248 -31.16 27.45 25.47
N LEU A 249 -30.18 27.58 24.57
CA LEU A 249 -30.11 26.76 23.36
C LEU A 249 -30.09 25.26 23.69
N GLN A 250 -29.27 24.84 24.66
CA GLN A 250 -29.21 23.45 25.11
C GLN A 250 -30.55 22.94 25.64
N GLN A 251 -31.29 23.76 26.40
CA GLN A 251 -32.59 23.36 26.94
C GLN A 251 -33.61 23.09 25.84
N VAL A 252 -33.64 23.91 24.79
CA VAL A 252 -34.55 23.72 23.65
C VAL A 252 -34.15 22.48 22.86
N ILE A 253 -32.87 22.39 22.47
CA ILE A 253 -32.35 21.29 21.64
C ILE A 253 -32.53 19.92 22.34
N THR A 254 -32.36 19.87 23.66
CA THR A 254 -32.53 18.63 24.43
C THR A 254 -34.00 18.29 24.69
N ALA A 255 -34.89 19.28 24.72
CA ALA A 255 -36.33 19.07 24.91
C ALA A 255 -37.03 18.55 23.64
N ASP A 256 -36.54 18.91 22.46
CA ASP A 256 -37.07 18.45 21.16
C ASP A 256 -36.58 17.05 20.73
N GLY A 257 -35.87 16.31 21.61
CA GLY A 257 -35.58 14.90 21.41
C GLY A 257 -34.67 14.59 20.22
N VAL A 258 -33.81 15.52 19.80
CA VAL A 258 -32.79 15.29 18.76
C VAL A 258 -31.46 14.95 19.44
N VAL A 259 -31.35 13.73 19.97
CA VAL A 259 -30.08 13.07 20.30
C VAL A 259 -30.13 11.63 19.78
#